data_AF-A0A402TSQ9-F1
#
_entry.id   AF-A0A402TSQ9-F1
#
_cell.length_a   1.000
_cell.length_b   1.000
_cell.length_c   1.000
_cell.angle_alpha   90.00
_cell.angle_beta   90.00
_cell.angle_gamma   90.00
#
_symmetry.space_group_name_H-M   'P 1'
#
loop_
_entity.id
_entity.type
_entity.pdbx_description
1 polymer ?
#
loop_
_entity_poly.entity_id
_entity_poly.type
_entity_poly.pdbx_seq_one_letter_code
_entity_poly.pdbx_strand_id
1 'polypeptide(L)'
;RLELDVSDNYIQDMLLATRNAPAIHKLNTPDLWKYTDSFKKVFARDKRHPLSRMINFNQAYADAHPIDRGLLVKEWVKGNYVSRIEKSGTTNAGASATPEPQKTSATKANATASGKPAAKTTYKTIDTRIGIALTKGEITFPITAKVVEQGKAIVEADGEEFKRWSTTYRITENIQFYDERTHIEMIRQAPREVVTGSPELRRAYVDNYLSAYGTLDPEQMVYMPKRAPVDHKENMGRVRKAGKNLRDIAAGRFNCNEEETQP
;
A
#
# COMPACT_ATOMS: atom_id res chain seq x y z
N ARG A 1 7.55 17.88 47.95
CA ARG A 1 7.03 18.40 46.67
C ARG A 1 8.18 18.38 45.67
N LEU A 2 8.26 17.33 44.84
CA LEU A 2 9.19 17.25 43.72
C LEU A 2 8.34 17.31 42.45
N GLU A 3 8.00 18.52 42.02
CA GLU A 3 7.37 18.83 40.73
C GLU A 3 8.47 19.22 39.72
N LEU A 4 9.54 18.43 39.69
CA LEU A 4 10.72 18.63 38.86
C LEU A 4 11.16 17.26 38.34
N ASP A 5 10.53 16.78 37.25
CA ASP A 5 11.21 15.99 36.20
C ASP A 5 10.32 15.51 35.02
N VAL A 6 9.05 15.91 34.96
CA VAL A 6 8.14 15.43 33.89
C VAL A 6 8.47 16.08 32.53
N SER A 7 9.08 17.28 32.54
CA SER A 7 9.45 17.99 31.31
C SER A 7 10.75 17.50 30.66
N ASP A 8 11.76 17.13 31.45
CA ASP A 8 13.09 16.78 30.92
C ASP A 8 13.11 15.37 30.34
N ASN A 9 12.43 14.42 30.98
CA ASN A 9 12.27 13.07 30.43
C ASN A 9 11.44 13.06 29.13
N TYR A 10 10.43 13.94 28.99
CA TYR A 10 9.60 13.99 27.77
C TYR A 10 10.39 14.43 26.53
N ILE A 11 11.19 15.48 26.65
CA ILE A 11 12.01 15.97 25.53
C ILE A 11 13.12 14.97 25.22
N GLN A 12 13.74 14.38 26.25
CA GLN A 12 14.76 13.35 26.09
C GLN A 12 14.20 12.10 25.39
N ASP A 13 13.02 11.63 25.77
CA ASP A 13 12.34 10.49 25.13
C ASP A 13 11.95 10.81 23.68
N MET A 14 11.47 12.03 23.41
CA MET A 14 11.17 12.49 22.04
C MET A 14 12.43 12.53 21.16
N LEU A 15 13.54 13.06 21.68
CA LEU A 15 14.82 13.10 20.96
C LEU A 15 15.39 11.69 20.75
N LEU A 16 15.28 10.83 21.76
CA LEU A 16 15.70 9.44 21.67
C LEU A 16 14.86 8.66 20.65
N ALA A 17 13.54 8.86 20.63
CA ALA A 17 12.65 8.26 19.64
C ALA A 17 12.92 8.79 18.22
N THR A 18 13.27 10.06 18.08
CA THR A 18 13.59 10.69 16.79
C THR A 18 14.94 10.18 16.26
N ARG A 19 15.95 10.03 17.14
CA ARG A 19 17.26 9.46 16.80
C ARG A 19 17.17 7.99 16.34
N ASN A 20 16.22 7.23 16.88
CA ASN A 20 15.95 5.85 16.46
C ASN A 20 15.11 5.75 15.17
N ALA A 21 14.58 6.87 14.67
CA ALA A 21 13.79 6.95 13.44
C ALA A 21 14.46 7.90 12.41
N PRO A 22 15.56 7.47 11.75
CA PRO A 22 16.34 8.33 10.85
C PRO A 22 15.55 8.86 9.65
N ALA A 23 14.39 8.28 9.34
CA ALA A 23 13.48 8.77 8.32
C ALA A 23 12.84 10.12 8.68
N ILE A 24 12.68 10.45 9.96
CA ILE A 24 12.21 11.77 10.43
C ILE A 24 13.25 12.86 10.16
N HIS A 25 14.55 12.53 10.22
CA HIS A 25 15.63 13.47 9.93
C HIS A 25 15.70 13.87 8.44
N LYS A 26 15.01 13.13 7.56
CA LYS A 26 14.92 13.42 6.11
C LYS A 26 13.73 14.30 5.74
N LEU A 27 12.91 14.71 6.72
CA LEU A 27 11.78 15.60 6.48
C LEU A 27 12.25 17.03 6.19
N ASN A 28 11.59 17.70 5.24
CA ASN A 28 11.86 19.11 4.94
C ASN A 28 11.52 20.00 6.15
N THR A 29 12.16 21.17 6.26
CA THR A 29 11.97 22.12 7.36
C THR A 29 10.48 22.40 7.68
N PRO A 30 9.56 22.61 6.71
CA PRO A 30 8.13 22.81 6.99
C PRO A 30 7.43 21.56 7.53
N ASP A 31 7.83 20.38 7.08
CA ASP A 31 7.25 19.10 7.52
C ASP A 31 7.74 18.71 8.90
N LEU A 32 8.95 19.14 9.28
CA LEU A 32 9.48 18.98 10.62
C LEU A 32 8.68 19.78 11.66
N TRP A 33 8.25 21.00 11.31
CA TRP A 33 7.33 21.79 12.15
C TRP A 33 5.98 21.09 12.33
N LYS A 34 5.40 20.57 11.24
CA LYS A 34 4.12 19.83 11.28
C LYS A 34 4.22 18.51 12.05
N TYR A 35 5.34 17.81 11.92
CA TYR A 35 5.66 16.62 12.70
C TYR A 35 5.72 16.94 14.19
N THR A 36 6.44 18.00 14.56
CA THR A 36 6.61 18.38 15.96
C THR A 36 5.27 18.76 16.61
N ASP A 37 4.39 19.43 15.87
CA ASP A 37 3.03 19.74 16.32
C ASP A 37 2.16 18.47 16.44
N SER A 38 2.25 17.57 15.46
CA SER A 38 1.56 16.27 15.45
C SER A 38 1.98 15.35 16.60
N PHE A 39 3.29 15.30 16.88
CA PHE A 39 3.86 14.50 17.97
C PHE A 39 3.36 14.99 19.33
N LYS A 40 3.35 16.32 19.56
CA LYS A 40 2.80 16.92 20.79
C LYS A 40 1.31 16.65 20.98
N LYS A 41 0.54 16.54 19.89
CA LYS A 41 -0.90 16.22 19.95
C LYS A 41 -1.14 14.76 20.34
N VAL A 42 -0.34 13.83 19.82
CA VAL A 42 -0.45 12.39 20.12
C VAL A 42 0.09 12.07 21.51
N PHE A 43 1.21 12.69 21.89
CA PHE A 43 1.89 12.45 23.15
C PHE A 43 1.82 13.70 24.03
N ALA A 44 0.72 13.83 24.78
CA ALA A 44 0.57 14.93 25.73
C ALA A 44 1.59 14.82 26.88
N ARG A 45 2.19 15.95 27.28
CA ARG A 45 3.29 16.03 28.26
C ARG A 45 2.90 15.61 29.68
N ASP A 46 1.62 15.68 29.99
CA ASP A 46 1.02 15.29 31.28
C ASP A 46 0.88 13.76 31.42
N LYS A 47 1.14 12.99 30.36
CA LYS A 47 1.00 11.54 30.32
C LYS A 47 2.33 10.86 30.02
N ARG A 48 2.63 9.78 30.75
CA ARG A 48 3.79 8.94 30.50
C ARG A 48 3.51 8.02 29.31
N HIS A 49 4.30 8.14 28.25
CA HIS A 49 4.18 7.28 27.06
C HIS A 49 5.42 6.40 26.93
N PRO A 50 5.29 5.10 26.63
CA PRO A 50 6.45 4.23 26.47
C PRO A 50 7.25 4.64 25.23
N LEU A 51 8.58 4.66 25.34
CA LEU A 51 9.51 5.05 24.28
C LEU A 51 9.28 4.25 22.97
N SER A 52 8.98 2.95 23.08
CA SER A 52 8.65 2.08 21.94
C SER A 52 7.45 2.59 21.14
N ARG A 53 6.46 3.21 21.79
CA ARG A 53 5.29 3.79 21.13
C ARG A 53 5.62 5.08 20.39
N MET A 54 6.51 5.89 20.94
CA MET A 54 7.00 7.10 20.25
C MET A 54 7.83 6.72 19.01
N ILE A 55 8.68 5.68 19.11
CA ILE A 55 9.44 5.16 17.96
C ILE A 55 8.50 4.65 16.86
N ASN A 56 7.47 3.89 17.23
CA ASN A 56 6.47 3.39 16.28
C ASN A 56 5.69 4.52 15.59
N PHE A 57 5.33 5.57 16.34
CA PHE A 57 4.68 6.75 15.76
C PHE A 57 5.59 7.45 14.76
N ASN A 58 6.86 7.63 15.10
CA ASN A 58 7.83 8.30 14.24
C ASN A 58 8.04 7.53 12.94
N GLN A 59 8.14 6.21 13.02
CA GLN A 59 8.23 5.36 11.84
C GLN A 59 6.95 5.45 10.99
N ALA A 60 5.78 5.33 11.61
CA ALA A 60 4.49 5.44 10.93
C ALA A 60 4.29 6.83 10.29
N TYR A 61 4.72 7.91 10.95
CA TYR A 61 4.59 9.28 10.46
C TYR A 61 5.57 9.58 9.31
N ALA A 62 6.78 9.04 9.40
CA ALA A 62 7.77 9.12 8.32
C ALA A 62 7.31 8.36 7.08
N ASP A 63 6.78 7.14 7.27
CA ASP A 63 6.29 6.26 6.21
C ASP A 63 4.91 6.69 5.67
N ALA A 64 4.15 7.46 6.45
CA ALA A 64 2.86 7.99 6.03
C ALA A 64 3.02 9.11 4.98
N HIS A 65 2.19 9.02 3.94
CA HIS A 65 2.10 10.04 2.91
C HIS A 65 1.68 11.39 3.52
N PRO A 66 2.19 12.54 3.04
CA PRO A 66 1.90 13.86 3.62
C PRO A 66 0.41 14.18 3.80
N ILE A 67 -0.46 13.60 2.96
CA ILE A 67 -1.91 13.74 3.00
C ILE A 67 -2.53 12.88 4.12
N ASP A 68 -1.97 11.71 4.39
CA ASP A 68 -2.48 10.75 5.38
C ASP A 68 -1.93 10.99 6.78
N ARG A 69 -0.83 11.74 6.93
CA ARG A 69 -0.28 12.13 8.24
C ARG A 69 -1.32 12.76 9.17
N GLY A 70 -2.23 13.57 8.62
CA GLY A 70 -3.31 14.18 9.40
C GLY A 70 -4.34 13.16 9.92
N LEU A 71 -4.60 12.09 9.15
CA LEU A 71 -5.49 11.01 9.56
C LEU A 71 -4.80 10.05 10.54
N LEU A 72 -3.49 9.82 10.36
CA LEU A 72 -2.66 9.01 11.26
C LEU A 72 -2.68 9.63 12.65
N VAL A 73 -2.44 10.93 12.74
CA VAL A 73 -2.48 11.68 14.00
C VAL A 73 -3.85 11.56 14.67
N LYS A 74 -4.96 11.64 13.92
CA LYS A 74 -6.31 11.49 14.48
C LYS A 74 -6.55 10.10 15.07
N GLU A 75 -6.09 9.04 14.40
CA GLU A 75 -6.23 7.67 14.91
C GLU A 75 -5.34 7.42 16.14
N TRP A 76 -4.12 7.96 16.13
CA TRP A 76 -3.20 7.82 17.27
C TRP A 76 -3.64 8.62 18.51
N VAL A 77 -4.25 9.80 18.33
CA VAL A 77 -4.87 10.57 19.42
C VAL A 77 -6.04 9.80 20.05
N LYS A 78 -6.81 9.06 19.24
CA LYS A 78 -7.89 8.19 19.74
C LYS A 78 -7.39 6.92 20.43
N GLY A 79 -6.08 6.65 20.40
CA GLY A 79 -5.46 5.44 20.97
C GLY A 79 -5.36 4.25 20.00
N ASN A 80 -5.72 4.43 18.73
CA ASN A 80 -5.54 3.43 17.68
C ASN A 80 -4.12 3.56 17.11
N TYR A 81 -3.15 2.89 17.76
CA TYR A 81 -1.72 2.97 17.44
C TYR A 81 -1.36 2.19 16.15
N VAL A 82 -1.86 2.69 15.02
CA VAL A 82 -1.72 2.05 13.69
C VAL A 82 -0.39 2.42 13.03
N SER A 83 0.40 1.45 12.60
CA SER A 83 1.66 1.70 11.86
C SER A 83 1.42 2.18 10.42
N ARG A 84 0.22 1.97 9.90
CA ARG A 84 -0.27 2.39 8.57
C ARG A 84 -1.78 2.56 8.65
N ILE A 85 -2.33 3.55 7.96
CA ILE A 85 -3.79 3.75 7.94
C ILE A 85 -4.43 2.73 7.00
N GLU A 86 -4.82 1.61 7.59
CA GLU A 86 -5.69 0.62 6.95
C GLU A 86 -7.13 1.12 7.05
N LYS A 87 -7.79 1.41 5.93
CA LYS A 87 -9.25 1.68 5.92
C LYS A 87 -9.97 0.37 6.26
N SER A 88 -10.42 0.24 7.51
CA SER A 88 -10.95 -0.98 8.12
C SER A 88 -12.23 -1.53 7.46
N GLY A 89 -12.29 -2.86 7.35
CA GLY A 89 -13.51 -3.66 7.36
C GLY A 89 -13.33 -4.88 8.28
N THR A 90 -14.03 -4.84 9.42
CA THR A 90 -14.59 -5.96 10.22
C THR A 90 -13.68 -6.94 10.97
N THR A 91 -13.61 -6.69 12.28
CA THR A 91 -13.62 -7.59 13.46
C THR A 91 -13.52 -9.12 13.27
N ASN A 92 -12.62 -9.75 14.02
CA ASN A 92 -12.95 -10.91 14.86
C ASN A 92 -12.05 -10.94 16.10
N ALA A 93 -12.70 -11.06 17.26
CA ALA A 93 -12.10 -11.28 18.56
C ALA A 93 -11.65 -12.73 18.72
N GLY A 94 -10.53 -12.93 19.41
CA GLY A 94 -10.03 -14.23 19.81
C GLY A 94 -8.83 -14.07 20.73
N ALA A 95 -9.10 -13.92 22.03
CA ALA A 95 -8.10 -13.91 23.08
C ALA A 95 -7.53 -15.32 23.30
N SER A 96 -6.21 -15.47 23.46
CA SER A 96 -5.61 -16.20 24.58
C SER A 96 -4.08 -16.04 24.64
N ALA A 97 -3.61 -15.54 25.78
CA ALA A 97 -2.37 -15.87 26.53
C ALA A 97 -0.98 -15.84 25.87
N THR A 98 -0.22 -14.80 26.21
CA THR A 98 1.25 -14.76 26.48
C THR A 98 1.63 -15.62 27.72
N PRO A 99 2.91 -15.84 28.13
CA PRO A 99 4.22 -15.41 27.55
C PRO A 99 5.44 -16.40 27.60
N GLU A 100 6.46 -16.12 26.75
CA GLU A 100 7.94 -16.15 26.96
C GLU A 100 8.73 -17.44 27.34
N PRO A 101 10.11 -17.49 27.26
CA PRO A 101 11.10 -16.60 26.62
C PRO A 101 12.27 -17.28 25.82
N GLN A 102 12.87 -16.51 24.91
CA GLN A 102 14.31 -16.39 24.56
C GLN A 102 15.16 -17.61 24.10
N LYS A 103 15.75 -17.50 22.88
CA LYS A 103 17.21 -17.33 22.76
C LYS A 103 17.63 -16.72 21.42
N THR A 104 18.50 -15.74 21.57
CA THR A 104 19.25 -14.92 20.63
C THR A 104 20.16 -15.70 19.68
N SER A 105 20.16 -15.31 18.39
CA SER A 105 21.32 -15.37 17.50
C SER A 105 21.30 -14.15 16.59
N ALA A 106 22.16 -13.18 16.91
CA ALA A 106 22.42 -12.03 16.06
C ALA A 106 23.34 -12.44 14.91
N THR A 107 22.92 -12.17 13.67
CA THR A 107 23.84 -12.01 12.55
C THR A 107 23.43 -10.77 11.77
N LYS A 108 24.21 -9.70 11.94
CA LYS A 108 24.33 -8.60 10.98
C LYS A 108 24.76 -9.19 9.63
N ALA A 109 23.99 -8.97 8.57
CA ALA A 109 24.56 -8.88 7.22
C ALA A 109 23.60 -8.16 6.27
N ASN A 110 24.05 -7.00 5.81
CA ASN A 110 23.65 -6.25 4.62
C ASN A 110 22.20 -5.82 4.44
N ALA A 111 21.99 -4.55 4.78
CA ALA A 111 21.37 -3.62 3.84
C ALA A 111 22.04 -3.75 2.46
N THR A 112 21.49 -4.59 1.60
CA THR A 112 21.62 -4.36 0.16
C THR A 112 20.62 -3.27 -0.20
N ALA A 113 20.92 -2.05 0.22
CA ALA A 113 20.53 -0.90 -0.57
C ALA A 113 21.26 -1.06 -1.89
N SER A 114 20.63 -1.77 -2.83
CA SER A 114 21.05 -1.72 -4.22
C SER A 114 20.85 -0.27 -4.65
N GLY A 115 21.92 0.53 -4.59
CA GLY A 115 21.99 1.87 -5.14
C GLY A 115 21.95 1.86 -6.67
N LYS A 116 21.14 0.97 -7.24
CA LYS A 116 20.82 0.92 -8.65
C LYS A 116 19.50 1.65 -8.80
N PRO A 117 19.39 2.68 -9.66
CA PRO A 117 18.07 3.23 -9.99
C PRO A 117 17.20 2.04 -10.42
N ALA A 118 16.04 1.91 -9.78
CA ALA A 118 15.09 0.86 -10.12
C ALA A 118 14.85 0.93 -11.62
N ALA A 119 15.20 -0.12 -12.35
CA ALA A 119 15.01 -0.11 -13.79
C ALA A 119 13.52 0.09 -14.08
N LYS A 120 13.21 0.88 -15.11
CA LYS A 120 11.82 1.07 -15.57
C LYS A 120 11.20 -0.31 -15.78
N THR A 121 10.04 -0.53 -15.18
CA THR A 121 9.28 -1.78 -15.33
C THR A 121 9.02 -2.01 -16.80
N THR A 122 9.48 -3.17 -17.27
CA THR A 122 9.35 -3.58 -18.67
C THR A 122 8.12 -4.47 -18.84
N TYR A 123 7.60 -4.57 -20.05
CA TYR A 123 6.53 -5.53 -20.35
C TYR A 123 6.92 -6.97 -20.06
N LYS A 124 8.21 -7.33 -20.15
CA LYS A 124 8.71 -8.65 -19.74
C LYS A 124 8.49 -8.91 -18.25
N THR A 125 8.71 -7.89 -17.41
CA THR A 125 8.44 -7.96 -15.97
C THR A 125 6.95 -8.10 -15.71
N ILE A 126 6.11 -7.34 -16.44
CA ILE A 126 4.65 -7.44 -16.36
C ILE A 126 4.17 -8.82 -16.77
N ASP A 127 4.64 -9.37 -17.90
CA ASP A 127 4.26 -10.71 -18.37
C ASP A 127 4.61 -11.77 -17.32
N THR A 128 5.78 -11.64 -16.66
CA THR A 128 6.14 -12.52 -15.54
C THR A 128 5.15 -12.40 -14.37
N ARG A 129 4.71 -11.19 -14.01
CA ARG A 129 3.68 -10.96 -12.97
C ARG A 129 2.33 -11.57 -13.35
N ILE A 130 1.93 -11.47 -14.62
CA ILE A 130 0.72 -12.12 -15.16
C ILE A 130 0.87 -13.64 -15.00
N GLY A 131 1.99 -14.21 -15.44
CA GLY A 131 2.27 -15.63 -15.31
C GLY A 131 2.21 -16.11 -13.85
N ILE A 132 2.81 -15.36 -12.92
CA ILE A 132 2.74 -15.62 -11.47
C ILE A 132 1.28 -15.63 -11.00
N ALA A 133 0.48 -14.65 -11.40
CA ALA A 133 -0.92 -14.56 -10.98
C ALA A 133 -1.74 -15.78 -11.41
N LEU A 134 -1.45 -16.33 -12.59
CA LEU A 134 -2.08 -17.53 -13.16
C LEU A 134 -1.57 -18.85 -12.58
N THR A 135 -0.61 -18.84 -11.66
CA THR A 135 -0.15 -20.05 -10.99
C THR A 135 -1.23 -20.63 -10.07
N LYS A 136 -1.30 -21.96 -10.02
CA LYS A 136 -2.20 -22.69 -9.11
C LYS A 136 -1.59 -22.70 -7.71
N GLY A 137 -2.39 -22.37 -6.71
CA GLY A 137 -1.99 -22.34 -5.29
C GLY A 137 -2.04 -20.93 -4.69
N GLU A 138 -1.80 -20.83 -3.39
CA GLU A 138 -1.71 -19.54 -2.70
C GLU A 138 -0.37 -18.86 -2.96
N ILE A 139 -0.40 -17.53 -3.07
CA ILE A 139 0.78 -16.71 -3.28
C ILE A 139 1.02 -15.93 -1.99
N THR A 140 2.14 -16.21 -1.34
CA THR A 140 2.65 -15.44 -0.20
C THR A 140 3.65 -14.40 -0.69
N PHE A 141 3.61 -13.22 -0.08
CA PHE A 141 4.57 -12.15 -0.31
C PHE A 141 5.61 -12.13 0.82
N PRO A 142 6.91 -11.94 0.54
CA PRO A 142 7.52 -11.69 -0.79
C PRO A 142 7.53 -12.93 -1.70
N ILE A 143 7.45 -12.70 -3.02
CA ILE A 143 7.39 -13.78 -4.01
C ILE A 143 8.69 -14.59 -3.99
N THR A 144 8.56 -15.92 -3.86
CA THR A 144 9.71 -16.83 -3.86
C THR A 144 10.21 -17.11 -5.27
N ALA A 145 11.50 -17.45 -5.42
CA ALA A 145 12.09 -17.80 -6.72
C ALA A 145 11.33 -18.93 -7.44
N LYS A 146 10.84 -19.92 -6.68
CA LYS A 146 10.02 -21.02 -7.21
C LYS A 146 8.74 -20.50 -7.89
N VAL A 147 8.05 -19.55 -7.28
CA VAL A 147 6.83 -18.96 -7.85
C VAL A 147 7.15 -18.14 -9.09
N VAL A 148 8.29 -17.45 -9.11
CA VAL A 148 8.78 -16.73 -10.31
C VAL A 148 9.04 -17.71 -11.46
N GLU A 149 9.69 -18.85 -11.21
CA GLU A 149 9.94 -19.88 -12.22
C GLU A 149 8.63 -20.48 -12.76
N GLN A 150 7.67 -20.76 -11.88
CA GLN A 150 6.34 -21.21 -12.29
C GLN A 150 5.63 -20.17 -13.17
N GLY A 151 5.71 -18.88 -12.81
CA GLY A 151 5.15 -17.81 -13.61
C GLY A 151 5.79 -17.70 -14.99
N LYS A 152 7.12 -17.82 -15.09
CA LYS A 152 7.83 -17.84 -16.38
C LYS A 152 7.39 -19.02 -17.25
N ALA A 153 7.22 -20.21 -16.66
CA ALA A 153 6.72 -21.37 -17.39
C ALA A 153 5.31 -21.14 -17.96
N ILE A 154 4.43 -20.41 -17.26
CA ILE A 154 3.11 -20.02 -17.78
C ILE A 154 3.23 -19.04 -18.96
N VAL A 155 4.15 -18.08 -18.88
CA VAL A 155 4.43 -17.13 -19.98
C VAL A 155 4.95 -17.87 -21.21
N GLU A 156 5.87 -18.82 -21.02
CA GLU A 156 6.44 -19.64 -22.10
C GLU A 156 5.42 -20.59 -22.72
N ALA A 157 4.50 -21.12 -21.92
CA ALA A 157 3.38 -21.93 -22.41
C ALA A 157 2.39 -21.11 -23.28
N ASP A 158 2.43 -19.78 -23.19
CA ASP A 158 1.73 -18.83 -24.07
C ASP A 158 0.22 -19.16 -24.24
N GLY A 159 -0.41 -19.53 -23.12
CA GLY A 159 -1.82 -19.94 -23.08
C GLY A 159 -2.81 -18.80 -23.36
N GLU A 160 -4.05 -19.14 -23.72
CA GLU A 160 -5.07 -18.15 -24.07
C GLU A 160 -5.36 -17.15 -22.95
N GLU A 161 -5.43 -17.60 -21.70
CA GLU A 161 -5.69 -16.73 -20.56
C GLU A 161 -4.56 -15.71 -20.37
N PHE A 162 -3.31 -16.16 -20.49
CA PHE A 162 -2.15 -15.28 -20.50
C PHE A 162 -2.21 -14.25 -21.63
N LYS A 163 -2.54 -14.68 -22.87
CA LYS A 163 -2.68 -13.77 -24.03
C LYS A 163 -3.77 -12.72 -23.83
N ARG A 164 -4.91 -13.10 -23.26
CA ARG A 164 -6.03 -12.21 -22.96
C ARG A 164 -5.60 -11.11 -21.99
N TRP A 165 -4.91 -11.48 -20.90
CA TRP A 165 -4.38 -10.52 -19.94
C TRP A 165 -3.27 -9.67 -20.53
N SER A 166 -2.29 -10.28 -21.17
CA SER A 166 -1.14 -9.58 -21.75
C SER A 166 -1.58 -8.57 -22.82
N THR A 167 -2.60 -8.90 -23.64
CA THR A 167 -3.20 -7.94 -24.59
C THR A 167 -3.88 -6.77 -23.89
N THR A 168 -4.67 -7.02 -22.85
CA THR A 168 -5.31 -5.94 -22.06
C THR A 168 -4.26 -5.05 -21.38
N TYR A 169 -3.18 -5.62 -20.85
CA TYR A 169 -2.11 -4.84 -20.22
C TYR A 169 -1.36 -3.93 -21.21
N ARG A 170 -1.17 -4.36 -22.47
CA ARG A 170 -0.47 -3.55 -23.49
C ARG A 170 -1.22 -2.28 -23.88
N ILE A 171 -2.53 -2.25 -23.71
CA ILE A 171 -3.38 -1.10 -24.05
C ILE A 171 -3.76 -0.27 -22.81
N THR A 172 -3.66 -0.84 -21.60
CA THR A 172 -3.92 -0.09 -20.37
C THR A 172 -2.78 0.88 -20.11
N GLU A 173 -3.11 2.17 -20.15
CA GLU A 173 -2.12 3.20 -19.90
C GLU A 173 -1.57 3.11 -18.47
N ASN A 174 -0.26 3.36 -18.33
CA ASN A 174 0.40 3.56 -17.04
C ASN A 174 0.38 2.31 -16.12
N ILE A 175 0.02 1.14 -16.63
CA ILE A 175 -0.08 -0.09 -15.82
C ILE A 175 1.28 -0.51 -15.25
N GLN A 176 2.39 -0.17 -15.92
CA GLN A 176 3.74 -0.46 -15.48
C GLN A 176 4.15 0.23 -14.17
N PHE A 177 3.42 1.24 -13.72
CA PHE A 177 3.76 2.01 -12.51
C PHE A 177 3.11 1.46 -11.25
N TYR A 178 2.28 0.41 -11.35
CA TYR A 178 1.70 -0.25 -10.18
C TYR A 178 2.65 -1.32 -9.62
N ASP A 179 2.54 -1.58 -8.32
CA ASP A 179 3.37 -2.55 -7.63
C ASP A 179 3.05 -4.01 -8.02
N GLU A 180 3.95 -4.93 -7.67
CA GLU A 180 3.81 -6.35 -7.99
C GLU A 180 2.54 -6.96 -7.41
N ARG A 181 2.17 -6.54 -6.20
CA ARG A 181 0.99 -7.04 -5.49
C ARG A 181 -0.31 -6.69 -6.21
N THR A 182 -0.46 -5.43 -6.64
CA THR A 182 -1.63 -4.97 -7.41
C THR A 182 -1.83 -5.81 -8.66
N HIS A 183 -0.75 -6.09 -9.41
CA HIS A 183 -0.84 -6.89 -10.63
C HIS A 183 -1.36 -8.31 -10.36
N ILE A 184 -0.79 -8.96 -9.35
CA ILE A 184 -1.08 -10.35 -9.02
C ILE A 184 -2.49 -10.50 -8.43
N GLU A 185 -2.85 -9.65 -7.47
CA GLU A 185 -4.17 -9.71 -6.82
C GLU A 185 -5.29 -9.36 -7.79
N MET A 186 -5.09 -8.39 -8.69
CA MET A 186 -6.08 -8.00 -9.70
C MET A 186 -6.51 -9.18 -10.58
N ILE A 187 -5.55 -9.95 -11.11
CA ILE A 187 -5.82 -11.09 -11.98
C ILE A 187 -6.46 -12.24 -11.18
N ARG A 188 -6.00 -12.47 -9.96
CA ARG A 188 -6.50 -13.57 -9.11
C ARG A 188 -7.91 -13.34 -8.56
N GLN A 189 -8.27 -12.09 -8.33
CA GLN A 189 -9.61 -11.70 -7.89
C GLN A 189 -10.59 -11.51 -9.05
N ALA A 190 -10.12 -11.61 -10.30
CA ALA A 190 -10.97 -11.42 -11.47
C ALA A 190 -12.06 -12.51 -11.52
N PRO A 191 -13.35 -12.13 -11.60
CA PRO A 191 -14.41 -13.08 -11.84
C PRO A 191 -14.18 -13.85 -13.14
N ARG A 192 -14.67 -15.09 -13.20
CA ARG A 192 -14.49 -15.95 -14.38
C ARG A 192 -15.02 -15.29 -15.65
N GLU A 193 -16.11 -14.55 -15.53
CA GLU A 193 -16.78 -13.80 -16.60
C GLU A 193 -15.89 -12.69 -17.16
N VAL A 194 -15.01 -12.09 -16.34
CA VAL A 194 -14.03 -11.10 -16.79
C VAL A 194 -12.89 -11.77 -17.57
N VAL A 195 -12.46 -12.95 -17.12
CA VAL A 195 -11.39 -13.72 -17.77
C VAL A 195 -11.88 -14.24 -19.13
N THR A 196 -13.04 -14.91 -19.16
CA THR A 196 -13.55 -15.55 -20.37
C THR A 196 -14.38 -14.64 -21.27
N GLY A 197 -14.92 -13.55 -20.74
CA GLY A 197 -15.79 -12.62 -21.44
C GLY A 197 -15.08 -11.64 -22.36
N SER A 198 -15.78 -10.55 -22.67
CA SER A 198 -15.34 -9.61 -23.70
C SER A 198 -14.08 -8.82 -23.29
N PRO A 199 -13.24 -8.41 -24.26
CA PRO A 199 -12.09 -7.54 -23.99
C PRO A 199 -12.48 -6.24 -23.29
N GLU A 200 -13.65 -5.68 -23.59
CA GLU A 200 -14.17 -4.45 -23.02
C GLU A 200 -14.49 -4.61 -21.53
N LEU A 201 -15.12 -5.74 -21.15
CA LEU A 201 -15.38 -6.06 -19.75
C LEU A 201 -14.07 -6.22 -18.97
N ARG A 202 -13.05 -6.85 -19.58
CA ARG A 202 -11.72 -6.98 -18.96
C ARG A 202 -11.03 -5.64 -18.77
N ARG A 203 -11.11 -4.75 -19.75
CA ARG A 203 -10.59 -3.37 -19.63
C ARG A 203 -11.29 -2.62 -18.51
N ALA A 204 -12.63 -2.62 -18.51
CA ALA A 204 -13.41 -1.97 -17.48
C ALA A 204 -13.07 -2.51 -16.08
N TYR A 205 -12.93 -3.83 -15.92
CA TYR A 205 -12.49 -4.42 -14.67
C TYR A 205 -11.11 -3.89 -14.24
N VAL A 206 -10.12 -3.91 -15.13
CA VAL A 206 -8.75 -3.42 -14.85
C VAL A 206 -8.78 -1.94 -14.43
N ASP A 207 -9.46 -1.07 -15.17
CA ASP A 207 -9.50 0.37 -14.88
C ASP A 207 -10.17 0.67 -13.53
N ASN A 208 -11.26 -0.04 -13.23
CA ASN A 208 -11.93 0.07 -11.94
C ASN A 208 -11.07 -0.50 -10.81
N TYR A 209 -10.37 -1.62 -11.01
CA TYR A 209 -9.50 -2.21 -10.00
C TYR A 209 -8.33 -1.30 -9.66
N LEU A 210 -7.63 -0.78 -10.68
CA LEU A 210 -6.53 0.15 -10.49
C LEU A 210 -6.97 1.45 -9.81
N SER A 211 -8.19 1.91 -10.10
CA SER A 211 -8.75 3.10 -9.46
C SER A 211 -9.17 2.87 -8.01
N ALA A 212 -9.66 1.68 -7.66
CA ALA A 212 -10.17 1.38 -6.32
C ALA A 212 -9.10 0.87 -5.35
N TYR A 213 -8.22 0.00 -5.84
CA TYR A 213 -7.26 -0.78 -5.03
C TYR A 213 -5.80 -0.63 -5.51
N GLY A 214 -5.58 0.03 -6.65
CA GLY A 214 -4.24 0.12 -7.23
C GLY A 214 -3.27 0.88 -6.35
N THR A 215 -2.13 0.25 -6.06
CA THR A 215 -1.01 0.86 -5.36
C THR A 215 0.12 1.14 -6.33
N LEU A 216 0.53 2.42 -6.43
CA LEU A 216 1.65 2.82 -7.28
C LEU A 216 2.97 2.44 -6.61
N ASP A 217 3.88 1.91 -7.41
CA ASP A 217 5.24 1.58 -6.98
C ASP A 217 6.06 2.87 -6.84
N PRO A 218 6.53 3.22 -5.63
CA PRO A 218 7.31 4.43 -5.39
C PRO A 218 8.57 4.53 -6.26
N GLU A 219 9.18 3.40 -6.60
CA GLU A 219 10.38 3.36 -7.43
C GLU A 219 10.05 3.63 -8.90
N GLN A 220 8.86 3.25 -9.34
CA GLN A 220 8.39 3.43 -10.72
C GLN A 220 7.77 4.81 -10.94
N MET A 221 7.21 5.42 -9.89
CA MET A 221 6.62 6.76 -9.92
C MET A 221 7.58 7.84 -10.45
N VAL A 222 8.89 7.66 -10.26
CA VAL A 222 9.93 8.57 -10.79
C VAL A 222 9.87 8.66 -12.33
N TYR A 223 9.44 7.60 -12.99
CA TYR A 223 9.31 7.53 -14.45
C TYR A 223 7.92 7.89 -14.96
N MET A 224 6.99 8.20 -14.06
CA MET A 224 5.61 8.49 -14.42
C MET A 224 5.48 9.93 -14.93
N PRO A 225 4.77 10.18 -16.05
CA PRO A 225 4.48 11.54 -16.47
C PRO A 225 3.76 12.30 -15.36
N LYS A 226 4.17 13.55 -15.12
CA LYS A 226 3.50 14.43 -14.14
C LYS A 226 2.03 14.55 -14.52
N ARG A 227 1.14 14.08 -13.65
CA ARG A 227 -0.30 14.26 -13.80
C ARG A 227 -0.72 15.57 -13.16
N ALA A 228 -1.76 16.19 -13.73
CA ALA A 228 -2.41 17.30 -13.07
C ALA A 228 -2.90 16.85 -11.68
N PRO A 229 -2.83 17.71 -10.65
CA PRO A 229 -3.45 17.42 -9.38
C PRO A 229 -4.95 17.22 -9.62
N VAL A 230 -5.46 16.02 -9.28
CA VAL A 230 -6.90 15.76 -9.31
C VAL A 230 -7.49 16.23 -7.99
N ASP A 231 -8.64 16.89 -8.05
CA ASP A 231 -9.33 17.34 -6.84
C ASP A 231 -9.65 16.15 -5.92
N HIS A 232 -9.52 16.35 -4.60
CA HIS A 232 -9.69 15.26 -3.63
C HIS A 232 -11.12 14.69 -3.66
N LYS A 233 -12.13 15.54 -3.79
CA LYS A 233 -13.53 15.13 -3.82
C LYS A 233 -13.83 14.37 -5.11
N GLU A 234 -13.31 14.86 -6.24
CA GLU A 234 -13.41 14.20 -7.53
C GLU A 234 -12.75 12.80 -7.51
N ASN A 235 -11.52 12.70 -7.00
CA ASN A 235 -10.82 11.42 -6.90
C ASN A 235 -11.55 10.43 -5.98
N MET A 236 -12.07 10.89 -4.83
CA MET A 236 -12.88 10.06 -3.94
C MET A 236 -14.19 9.59 -4.60
N GLY A 237 -14.80 10.43 -5.44
CA GLY A 237 -15.94 10.03 -6.29
C GLY A 237 -15.57 8.91 -7.26
N ARG A 238 -14.44 9.06 -7.96
CA ARG A 238 -13.89 8.05 -8.88
C ARG A 238 -13.63 6.71 -8.21
N VAL A 239 -12.98 6.71 -7.04
CA VAL A 239 -12.70 5.51 -6.24
C VAL A 239 -14.00 4.81 -5.81
N ARG A 240 -14.99 5.57 -5.34
CA ARG A 240 -16.30 5.01 -4.92
C ARG A 240 -17.05 4.40 -6.09
N LYS A 241 -17.09 5.09 -7.23
CA LYS A 241 -17.70 4.59 -8.48
C LYS A 241 -17.01 3.31 -8.93
N ALA A 242 -15.68 3.29 -8.92
CA ALA A 242 -14.89 2.12 -9.28
C ALA A 242 -15.17 0.92 -8.35
N GLY A 243 -15.21 1.13 -7.03
CA GLY A 243 -15.57 0.09 -6.08
C GLY A 243 -16.99 -0.44 -6.26
N LYS A 244 -17.96 0.42 -6.64
CA LYS A 244 -19.32 0.00 -6.99
C LYS A 244 -19.31 -0.89 -8.23
N ASN A 245 -18.66 -0.44 -9.31
CA ASN A 245 -18.55 -1.18 -10.56
C ASN A 245 -17.93 -2.58 -10.36
N LEU A 246 -16.87 -2.70 -9.54
CA LEU A 246 -16.27 -4.01 -9.24
C LEU A 246 -17.22 -4.96 -8.53
N ARG A 247 -18.03 -4.45 -7.59
CA ARG A 247 -19.06 -5.25 -6.92
C ARG A 247 -20.18 -5.68 -7.88
N ASP A 248 -20.57 -4.81 -8.81
CA ASP A 248 -21.56 -5.13 -9.83
C ASP A 248 -21.03 -6.19 -10.81
N ILE A 249 -19.79 -6.05 -11.29
CA ILE A 249 -19.11 -7.05 -12.13
C ILE A 249 -19.01 -8.40 -11.40
N ALA A 250 -18.61 -8.41 -10.13
CA ALA A 250 -18.54 -9.63 -9.32
C ALA A 250 -19.93 -10.27 -9.09
N ALA A 251 -21.00 -9.49 -9.12
CA ALA A 251 -22.38 -9.97 -9.02
C ALA A 251 -23.00 -10.34 -10.38
N GLY A 252 -22.21 -10.35 -11.47
CA GLY A 252 -22.71 -10.64 -12.81
C GLY A 252 -23.54 -9.52 -13.44
N ARG A 253 -23.55 -8.32 -12.85
CA ARG A 253 -24.22 -7.12 -13.37
C ARG A 253 -23.23 -6.30 -14.19
N PHE A 254 -23.22 -6.52 -15.50
CA PHE A 254 -22.28 -5.88 -16.42
C PHE A 254 -22.77 -4.56 -17.01
N ASN A 255 -23.90 -4.04 -16.54
CA ASN A 255 -24.45 -2.77 -17.00
C ASN A 255 -23.58 -1.61 -16.49
N CYS A 256 -22.60 -1.22 -17.31
CA CYS A 256 -22.08 0.13 -17.36
C CYS A 256 -23.12 1.04 -18.03
N ASN A 257 -24.36 1.10 -17.51
CA ASN A 257 -25.27 2.12 -18.00
C ASN A 257 -24.70 3.45 -17.52
N GLU A 258 -24.25 4.24 -18.50
CA GLU A 258 -24.25 5.69 -18.44
C GLU A 258 -25.52 6.11 -17.72
N GLU A 259 -25.38 6.54 -16.46
CA GLU A 259 -26.45 7.27 -15.81
C GLU A 259 -26.48 8.60 -16.56
N GLU A 260 -27.41 8.60 -17.52
CA GLU A 260 -27.91 9.69 -18.32
C GLU A 260 -27.56 11.05 -17.76
N THR A 261 -26.75 11.78 -18.54
CA THR A 261 -26.94 13.22 -18.72
C THR A 261 -28.43 13.50 -18.80
N GLN A 262 -28.95 14.33 -17.90
CA GLN A 262 -30.13 15.18 -18.15
C GLN A 262 -30.45 16.08 -16.94
N PRO A 263 -31.00 17.28 -17.17
CA PRO A 263 -30.73 18.28 -18.20
C PRO A 263 -30.05 19.55 -17.65
#